data_AF-A0A1F4V3I3-F1
#
_entry.id   AF-A0A1F4V3I3-F1
#
_cell.length_a   1.000
_cell.length_b   1.000
_cell.length_c   1.000
_cell.angle_alpha   90.00
_cell.angle_beta   90.00
_cell.angle_gamma   90.00
#
_symmetry.space_group_name_H-M   'P 1'
#
loop_
_entity.id
_entity.type
_entity.pdbx_description
1 polymer ?
#
loop_
_entity_poly.entity_id
_entity_poly.type
_entity_poly.pdbx_seq_one_letter_code
_entity_poly.pdbx_strand_id
1 'polypeptide(L)'
;METKQDKIKLPIGIKIDNDWLYTNLAALFDREDFILDVVKFRAELGLKSPISLNDRSKWISKEIGKAFGVTFPNNSFDNLDSGGKVYSRPETKFTKTINDLCSKYQKPPYFWIPIMNAVLCNKHSSAIPLPLAHANLTLEWNRSTKPEMSIVLYPGTTLKDVEKVYYEQIPKITKEYIQLVLKGKFKIFDTRGNIRRDREWYWLWKHGMGHTGISKKYKYITKQGVYQAIESYKQLLTP
;
A
#
# COMPACT_ATOMS: atom_id res chain seq x y z
N MET A 1 -8.74 -0.64 -32.90
CA MET A 1 -9.39 -0.73 -31.60
C MET A 1 -8.41 -1.38 -30.64
N GLU A 2 -7.72 -0.60 -29.80
CA GLU A 2 -6.91 -1.15 -28.71
C GLU A 2 -7.85 -1.83 -27.71
N THR A 3 -7.61 -3.12 -27.45
CA THR A 3 -8.40 -3.89 -26.50
C THR A 3 -8.06 -3.43 -25.07
N LYS A 4 -8.94 -3.68 -24.09
CA LYS A 4 -8.67 -3.35 -22.67
C LYS A 4 -7.33 -3.92 -22.15
N GLN A 5 -6.78 -4.95 -22.81
CA GLN A 5 -5.48 -5.55 -22.53
C GLN A 5 -4.28 -4.66 -22.90
N ASP A 6 -4.43 -3.72 -23.84
CA ASP A 6 -3.35 -2.85 -24.34
C ASP A 6 -3.02 -1.66 -23.40
N LYS A 7 -3.78 -1.49 -22.30
CA LYS A 7 -3.62 -0.37 -21.36
C LYS A 7 -2.74 -0.65 -20.14
N ILE A 8 -2.32 -1.90 -19.90
CA ILE A 8 -1.45 -2.23 -18.75
C ILE A 8 0.01 -2.02 -19.18
N LYS A 9 0.49 -0.78 -19.05
CA LYS A 9 1.79 -0.41 -19.61
C LYS A 9 2.98 -0.98 -18.85
N LEU A 10 2.96 -1.10 -17.52
CA LEU A 10 4.07 -1.65 -16.72
C LEU A 10 3.60 -2.09 -15.31
N PRO A 11 4.29 -3.08 -14.68
CA PRO A 11 4.09 -3.40 -13.26
C PRO A 11 4.27 -2.18 -12.36
N ILE A 12 3.52 -2.13 -11.25
CA ILE A 12 3.81 -1.18 -10.15
C ILE A 12 5.14 -1.61 -9.51
N GLY A 13 6.11 -0.71 -9.40
CA GLY A 13 7.42 -1.03 -8.83
C GLY A 13 7.35 -1.39 -7.34
N ILE A 14 8.06 -2.44 -6.91
CA ILE A 14 8.20 -2.80 -5.49
C ILE A 14 9.70 -2.90 -5.18
N LYS A 15 10.19 -2.02 -4.30
CA LYS A 15 11.59 -2.00 -3.85
C LYS A 15 11.64 -2.07 -2.32
N ILE A 16 11.36 -3.26 -1.81
CA ILE A 16 11.40 -3.62 -0.38
C ILE A 16 12.27 -4.86 -0.26
N ASP A 17 13.05 -4.99 0.81
CA ASP A 17 13.93 -6.14 1.06
C ASP A 17 13.24 -7.27 1.84
N ASN A 18 12.20 -6.95 2.62
CA ASN A 18 11.36 -7.93 3.30
C ASN A 18 10.50 -8.72 2.29
N ASP A 19 10.79 -10.00 2.11
CA ASP A 19 10.11 -10.86 1.12
C ASP A 19 8.65 -11.18 1.48
N TRP A 20 8.30 -11.25 2.76
CA TRP A 20 6.90 -11.40 3.18
C TRP A 20 6.08 -10.19 2.71
N LEU A 21 6.59 -9.00 2.99
CA LEU A 21 5.95 -7.75 2.62
C LEU A 21 5.92 -7.55 1.11
N TYR A 22 7.02 -7.88 0.42
CA TYR A 22 7.09 -7.91 -1.03
C TYR A 22 6.00 -8.81 -1.62
N THR A 23 5.82 -10.02 -1.08
CA THR A 23 4.81 -10.98 -1.54
C THR A 23 3.40 -10.43 -1.37
N ASN A 24 3.11 -9.82 -0.21
CA ASN A 24 1.81 -9.22 0.07
C ASN A 24 1.49 -8.04 -0.86
N LEU A 25 2.50 -7.21 -1.19
CA LEU A 25 2.34 -6.13 -2.16
C LEU A 25 2.17 -6.66 -3.58
N ALA A 26 3.00 -7.61 -4.00
CA ALA A 26 2.95 -8.23 -5.31
C ALA A 26 1.57 -8.87 -5.59
N ALA A 27 1.01 -9.57 -4.60
CA ALA A 27 -0.31 -10.19 -4.68
C ALA A 27 -1.46 -9.19 -4.91
N LEU A 28 -1.27 -7.91 -4.57
CA LEU A 28 -2.24 -6.86 -4.86
C LEU A 28 -1.88 -6.10 -6.14
N PHE A 29 -0.65 -5.61 -6.22
CA PHE A 29 -0.19 -4.65 -7.22
C PHE A 29 -0.18 -5.21 -8.63
N ASP A 30 -0.07 -6.53 -8.77
CA ASP A 30 -0.06 -7.18 -10.06
C ASP A 30 -1.44 -7.71 -10.49
N ARG A 31 -2.49 -7.49 -9.68
CA ARG A 31 -3.85 -7.81 -10.11
C ARG A 31 -4.33 -6.84 -11.18
N GLU A 32 -4.93 -7.38 -12.24
CA GLU A 32 -5.43 -6.58 -13.36
C GLU A 32 -6.49 -5.55 -12.91
N ASP A 33 -7.42 -5.96 -12.04
CA ASP A 33 -8.46 -5.08 -11.53
C ASP A 33 -7.90 -3.93 -10.68
N PHE A 34 -6.88 -4.21 -9.86
CA PHE A 34 -6.20 -3.19 -9.06
C PHE A 34 -5.45 -2.19 -9.95
N ILE A 35 -4.77 -2.66 -11.00
CA ILE A 35 -4.07 -1.77 -11.93
C ILE A 35 -5.05 -0.86 -12.66
N LEU A 36 -6.21 -1.39 -13.08
CA LEU A 36 -7.26 -0.58 -13.72
C LEU A 36 -7.80 0.50 -12.79
N ASP A 37 -8.03 0.16 -11.51
CA ASP A 37 -8.44 1.13 -10.48
C ASP A 37 -7.37 2.20 -10.25
N VAL A 38 -6.10 1.82 -10.21
CA VAL A 38 -4.97 2.77 -10.09
C VAL A 38 -4.96 3.76 -11.26
N VAL A 39 -5.16 3.28 -12.49
CA VAL A 39 -5.22 4.14 -13.68
C VAL A 39 -6.44 5.07 -13.62
N LYS A 40 -7.61 4.53 -13.26
CA LYS A 40 -8.85 5.30 -13.11
C LYS A 40 -8.68 6.42 -12.08
N PHE A 41 -8.20 6.09 -10.89
CA PHE A 41 -8.06 7.07 -9.83
C PHE A 41 -6.99 8.13 -10.15
N ARG A 42 -5.88 7.74 -10.79
CA ARG A 42 -4.88 8.70 -11.27
C ARG A 42 -5.50 9.73 -12.22
N ALA A 43 -6.37 9.29 -13.13
CA ALA A 43 -7.11 10.19 -14.01
C ALA A 43 -8.09 11.11 -13.24
N GLU A 44 -8.78 10.60 -12.22
CA GLU A 44 -9.68 11.38 -11.36
C GLU A 44 -8.97 12.46 -10.52
N LEU A 45 -7.67 12.29 -10.28
CA LEU A 45 -6.79 13.27 -9.65
C LEU A 45 -6.14 14.24 -10.64
N GLY A 46 -6.47 14.14 -11.94
CA GLY A 46 -5.87 14.97 -12.99
C GLY A 46 -4.40 14.64 -13.28
N LEU A 47 -3.90 13.49 -12.83
CA LEU A 47 -2.53 13.06 -13.06
C LEU A 47 -2.43 12.35 -14.43
N LYS A 48 -1.65 12.93 -15.35
CA LYS A 48 -1.36 12.32 -16.67
C LYS A 48 -0.27 11.25 -16.61
N SER A 49 0.62 11.35 -15.62
CA SER A 49 1.75 10.44 -15.41
C SER A 49 1.98 10.25 -13.90
N PRO A 50 2.68 9.17 -13.49
CA PRO A 50 3.08 9.00 -12.11
C PRO A 50 4.02 10.11 -11.65
N ILE A 51 3.84 10.59 -10.42
CA ILE A 51 4.75 11.54 -9.78
C ILE A 51 5.99 10.82 -9.23
N SER A 52 7.10 11.54 -9.09
CA SER A 52 8.29 10.97 -8.45
C SER A 52 8.02 10.74 -6.96
N LEU A 53 8.67 9.74 -6.35
CA LEU A 53 8.57 9.52 -4.90
C LEU A 53 9.07 10.74 -4.10
N ASN A 54 10.05 11.47 -4.63
CA ASN A 54 10.62 12.65 -3.98
C ASN A 54 9.67 13.86 -4.03
N ASP A 55 8.81 13.94 -5.05
CA ASP A 55 7.84 15.03 -5.21
C ASP A 55 6.47 14.68 -4.62
N ARG A 56 6.27 13.41 -4.22
CA ARG A 56 5.02 12.90 -3.66
C ARG A 56 4.50 13.79 -2.53
N SER A 57 5.34 14.09 -1.57
CA SER A 57 4.92 14.82 -0.37
C SER A 57 4.60 16.29 -0.67
N LYS A 58 5.31 16.92 -1.62
CA LYS A 58 4.98 18.25 -2.13
C LYS A 58 3.61 18.25 -2.83
N TRP A 59 3.34 17.22 -3.64
CA TRP A 59 2.04 17.06 -4.30
C TRP A 59 0.90 16.90 -3.30
N ILE A 60 1.07 16.03 -2.30
CA ILE A 60 0.07 15.83 -1.23
C ILE A 60 -0.17 17.15 -0.48
N SER A 61 0.89 17.86 -0.13
CA SER A 61 0.80 19.16 0.56
C SER A 61 0.00 20.18 -0.25
N LYS A 62 0.21 20.22 -1.57
CA LYS A 62 -0.52 21.10 -2.48
C LYS A 62 -2.00 20.74 -2.59
N GLU A 63 -2.33 19.45 -2.71
CA GLU A 63 -3.73 19.02 -2.83
C GLU A 63 -4.52 19.23 -1.53
N ILE A 64 -3.90 18.97 -0.38
CA ILE A 64 -4.52 19.30 0.92
C ILE A 64 -4.63 20.82 1.03
N GLY A 65 -3.59 21.59 0.68
CA GLY A 65 -3.64 23.05 0.71
C GLY A 65 -4.81 23.64 -0.11
N LYS A 66 -5.02 23.13 -1.33
CA LYS A 66 -6.16 23.51 -2.18
C LYS A 66 -7.50 23.27 -1.52
N ALA A 67 -7.69 22.11 -0.90
CA ALA A 67 -8.95 21.74 -0.26
C ALA A 67 -9.32 22.67 0.92
N PHE A 68 -8.31 23.31 1.53
CA PHE A 68 -8.48 24.14 2.72
C PHE A 68 -8.22 25.63 2.48
N GLY A 69 -7.88 26.03 1.25
CA GLY A 69 -7.51 27.42 0.94
C GLY A 69 -6.26 27.90 1.68
N VAL A 70 -5.37 26.99 2.08
CA VAL A 70 -4.13 27.30 2.82
C VAL A 70 -2.91 26.79 2.08
N THR A 71 -1.78 27.47 2.24
CA THR A 71 -0.50 27.00 1.69
C THR A 71 0.30 26.36 2.81
N PHE A 72 0.58 25.07 2.70
CA PHE A 72 1.48 24.38 3.62
C PHE A 72 2.94 24.57 3.19
N PRO A 73 3.89 24.73 4.13
CA PRO A 73 5.32 24.68 3.81
C PRO A 73 5.67 23.36 3.11
N ASN A 74 6.63 23.39 2.18
CA ASN A 74 7.15 22.16 1.56
C ASN A 74 7.56 21.17 2.66
N ASN A 75 7.19 19.89 2.51
CA ASN A 75 7.51 18.80 3.44
C ASN A 75 6.84 18.90 4.82
N SER A 76 5.78 19.69 4.98
CA SER A 76 5.00 19.79 6.24
C SER A 76 4.41 18.45 6.72
N PHE A 77 4.36 17.44 5.85
CA PHE A 77 3.89 16.09 6.18
C PHE A 77 5.00 15.04 6.26
N ASP A 78 6.26 15.39 5.97
CA ASP A 78 7.42 14.49 6.04
C ASP A 78 8.28 14.70 7.30
N ASN A 79 8.20 15.87 7.95
CA ASN A 79 8.96 16.18 9.17
C ASN A 79 8.30 15.55 10.42
N LEU A 80 8.41 14.23 10.55
CA LEU A 80 8.10 13.49 11.80
C LEU A 80 9.35 13.23 12.66
N ASP A 81 10.55 13.59 12.18
CA ASP A 81 11.81 13.30 12.90
C ASP A 81 12.06 14.24 14.11
N SER A 82 11.21 15.23 14.38
CA SER A 82 11.43 16.23 15.44
C SER A 82 10.19 16.61 16.26
N GLY A 83 9.30 15.66 16.56
CA GLY A 83 8.12 15.93 17.41
C GLY A 83 7.12 16.92 16.80
N GLY A 84 7.05 16.99 15.48
CA GLY A 84 6.14 17.88 14.77
C GLY A 84 4.68 17.52 14.98
N LYS A 85 3.84 18.53 15.21
CA LYS A 85 2.38 18.41 15.32
C LYS A 85 1.82 17.58 14.18
N VAL A 86 1.24 16.43 14.50
CA VAL A 86 0.54 15.60 13.51
C VAL A 86 -0.77 16.29 13.17
N TYR A 87 -0.83 16.91 12.00
CA TYR A 87 -2.09 17.39 11.46
C TYR A 87 -2.96 16.17 11.11
N SER A 88 -4.14 16.05 11.75
CA SER A 88 -5.16 15.10 11.30
C SER A 88 -5.40 15.36 9.83
N ARG A 89 -5.06 14.39 8.96
CA ARG A 89 -5.23 14.55 7.52
C ARG A 89 -6.72 14.68 7.25
N PRO A 90 -7.20 15.83 6.76
CA PRO A 90 -8.62 16.02 6.53
C PRO A 90 -9.13 15.08 5.45
N GLU A 91 -10.42 14.76 5.48
CA GLU A 91 -11.04 13.91 4.48
C GLU A 91 -11.18 14.68 3.15
N THR A 92 -10.18 14.53 2.29
CA THR A 92 -10.18 14.99 0.90
C THR A 92 -10.70 13.90 -0.03
N LYS A 93 -11.11 14.26 -1.26
CA LYS A 93 -11.39 13.27 -2.33
C LYS A 93 -10.23 12.27 -2.48
N PHE A 94 -9.00 12.77 -2.39
CA PHE A 94 -7.79 11.96 -2.43
C PHE A 94 -7.73 10.92 -1.30
N THR A 95 -7.88 11.33 -0.04
CA THR A 95 -7.81 10.40 1.10
C THR A 95 -8.96 9.41 1.11
N LYS A 96 -10.17 9.85 0.73
CA LYS A 96 -11.37 9.00 0.64
C LYS A 96 -11.16 7.87 -0.37
N THR A 97 -10.65 8.17 -1.56
CA THR A 97 -10.45 7.12 -2.55
C THR A 97 -9.36 6.12 -2.16
N ILE A 98 -8.30 6.53 -1.47
CA ILE A 98 -7.33 5.55 -0.94
C ILE A 98 -8.00 4.63 0.09
N ASN A 99 -8.88 5.16 0.95
CA ASN A 99 -9.66 4.36 1.90
C ASN A 99 -10.64 3.42 1.18
N ASP A 100 -11.29 3.89 0.12
CA ASP A 100 -12.20 3.08 -0.70
C ASP A 100 -11.44 1.93 -1.37
N LEU A 101 -10.23 2.18 -1.89
CA LEU A 101 -9.37 1.12 -2.44
C LEU A 101 -8.92 0.14 -1.36
N CYS A 102 -8.50 0.62 -0.18
CA CYS A 102 -8.19 -0.27 0.94
C CYS A 102 -9.39 -1.16 1.29
N SER A 103 -10.59 -0.59 1.35
CA SER A 103 -11.82 -1.32 1.67
C SER A 103 -12.19 -2.33 0.57
N LYS A 104 -12.17 -1.92 -0.70
CA LYS A 104 -12.47 -2.78 -1.86
C LYS A 104 -11.59 -4.02 -1.90
N TYR A 105 -10.28 -3.84 -1.70
CA TYR A 105 -9.31 -4.93 -1.71
C TYR A 105 -9.14 -5.59 -0.34
N GLN A 106 -9.97 -5.19 0.61
CA GLN A 106 -9.98 -5.66 1.99
C GLN A 106 -8.55 -5.66 2.57
N LYS A 107 -7.87 -4.52 2.47
CA LYS A 107 -6.50 -4.37 2.95
C LYS A 107 -6.47 -3.67 4.30
N PRO A 108 -5.61 -4.13 5.21
CA PRO A 108 -5.47 -3.52 6.52
C PRO A 108 -4.85 -2.11 6.40
N PRO A 109 -4.94 -1.26 7.44
CA PRO A 109 -4.53 0.14 7.37
C PRO A 109 -3.08 0.37 6.93
N TYR A 110 -2.17 -0.58 7.17
CA TYR A 110 -0.78 -0.47 6.73
C TYR A 110 -0.59 -0.48 5.20
N PHE A 111 -1.59 -0.95 4.45
CA PHE A 111 -1.58 -0.86 2.98
C PHE A 111 -1.92 0.54 2.46
N TRP A 112 -2.32 1.49 3.32
CA TRP A 112 -2.67 2.83 2.89
C TRP A 112 -1.52 3.55 2.17
N ILE A 113 -0.31 3.58 2.75
CA ILE A 113 0.88 4.16 2.09
C ILE A 113 1.24 3.39 0.81
N PRO A 114 1.29 2.05 0.80
CA PRO A 114 1.48 1.27 -0.42
C PRO A 114 0.50 1.60 -1.54
N ILE A 115 -0.80 1.60 -1.26
CA ILE A 115 -1.84 1.88 -2.25
C ILE A 115 -1.73 3.33 -2.73
N MET A 116 -1.50 4.28 -1.83
CA MET A 116 -1.21 5.67 -2.21
C MET A 116 0.00 5.78 -3.14
N ASN A 117 1.11 5.12 -2.80
CA ASN A 117 2.33 5.13 -3.61
C ASN A 117 2.13 4.42 -4.97
N ALA A 118 1.33 3.36 -5.02
CA ALA A 118 0.95 2.69 -6.27
C ALA A 118 0.18 3.64 -7.19
N VAL A 119 -0.81 4.35 -6.64
CA VAL A 119 -1.59 5.34 -7.39
C VAL A 119 -0.69 6.47 -7.88
N LEU A 120 -0.07 7.17 -6.94
CA LEU A 120 0.62 8.42 -7.22
C LEU A 120 1.91 8.18 -8.00
N CYS A 121 2.73 7.22 -7.54
CA CYS A 121 4.10 7.07 -7.99
C CYS A 121 4.31 5.86 -8.92
N ASN A 122 3.31 4.98 -9.06
CA ASN A 122 3.45 3.69 -9.74
C ASN A 122 4.62 2.84 -9.20
N LYS A 123 5.01 3.08 -7.96
CA LYS A 123 6.10 2.40 -7.27
C LYS A 123 5.99 2.59 -5.77
N HIS A 124 6.45 1.61 -5.00
CA HIS A 124 6.57 1.67 -3.56
C HIS A 124 7.95 1.14 -3.13
N SER A 125 8.66 1.89 -2.29
CA SER A 125 10.04 1.57 -1.89
C SER A 125 10.33 1.82 -0.42
N SER A 126 9.30 2.09 0.39
CA SER A 126 9.48 2.38 1.81
C SER A 126 9.25 1.09 2.59
N ALA A 127 9.91 0.95 3.74
CA ALA A 127 9.42 0.01 4.74
C ALA A 127 7.96 0.38 5.04
N ILE A 128 7.09 -0.62 5.12
CA ILE A 128 5.70 -0.38 5.51
C ILE A 128 5.69 -0.31 7.03
N PRO A 129 5.36 0.86 7.63
CA PRO A 129 5.03 0.89 9.04
C PRO A 129 3.78 0.01 9.23
N LEU A 130 3.89 -1.03 10.06
CA LEU A 130 2.72 -1.83 10.44
C LEU A 130 1.76 -0.92 11.23
N PRO A 131 0.44 -1.17 11.18
CA PRO A 131 -0.50 -0.28 11.82
C PRO A 131 -0.26 -0.33 13.31
N LEU A 132 -0.25 0.85 13.89
CA LEU A 132 -0.62 1.00 15.27
C LEU A 132 -2.14 0.86 15.35
N ALA A 133 -2.62 0.08 16.30
CA ALA A 133 -4.01 0.17 16.69
C ALA A 133 -4.19 1.51 17.43
N HIS A 134 -5.05 2.41 16.95
CA HIS A 134 -5.32 3.68 17.63
C HIS A 134 -6.75 3.68 18.15
N ALA A 135 -6.89 3.71 19.46
CA ALA A 135 -8.15 4.01 20.11
C ALA A 135 -8.35 5.53 20.08
N ASN A 136 -9.30 5.96 19.25
CA ASN A 136 -9.52 7.35 18.81
C ASN A 136 -9.22 8.43 19.87
N LEU A 137 -8.24 9.27 19.57
CA LEU A 137 -8.40 10.71 19.33
C LEU A 137 -7.19 11.17 18.50
N THR A 138 -7.43 11.28 17.18
CA THR A 138 -6.51 11.51 16.04
C THR A 138 -5.46 10.44 15.73
N LEU A 139 -5.27 10.20 14.44
CA LEU A 139 -4.29 9.27 13.89
C LEU A 139 -2.88 9.90 13.94
N GLU A 140 -2.00 9.35 14.78
CA GLU A 140 -0.56 9.58 14.69
C GLU A 140 0.15 8.42 13.98
N TRP A 141 0.99 8.71 12.99
CA TRP A 141 1.79 7.70 12.30
C TRP A 141 3.10 7.46 13.06
N ASN A 142 3.24 6.37 13.82
CA ASN A 142 4.56 5.92 14.34
C ASN A 142 5.17 4.85 13.40
N ARG A 143 6.49 4.88 13.25
CA ARG A 143 7.30 3.99 12.39
C ARG A 143 7.68 2.68 13.09
N SER A 144 6.83 2.11 13.94
CA SER A 144 7.18 0.83 14.59
C SER A 144 7.11 -0.34 13.60
N THR A 145 8.10 -1.23 13.72
CA THR A 145 8.14 -2.52 13.01
C THR A 145 7.31 -3.60 13.69
N LYS A 146 6.61 -3.29 14.79
CA LYS A 146 5.69 -4.17 15.51
C LYS A 146 4.30 -3.52 15.59
N PRO A 147 3.21 -4.30 15.60
CA PRO A 147 1.89 -3.75 15.89
C PRO A 147 1.87 -3.27 17.33
N GLU A 148 1.80 -1.96 17.49
CA GLU A 148 1.75 -1.28 18.78
C GLU A 148 0.39 -0.59 18.93
N MET A 149 0.03 -0.17 20.13
CA MET A 149 -1.19 0.60 20.36
C MET A 149 -0.80 1.89 21.09
N SER A 150 -1.29 3.02 20.61
CA SER A 150 -0.95 4.33 21.20
C SER A 150 -2.21 5.13 21.52
N ILE A 151 -2.23 5.69 22.72
CA ILE A 151 -3.22 6.68 23.16
C ILE A 151 -2.56 8.05 23.00
N VAL A 152 -3.12 8.89 22.14
CA VAL A 152 -2.62 10.25 21.90
C VAL A 152 -3.37 11.21 22.82
N LEU A 153 -2.63 12.04 23.56
CA LEU A 153 -3.18 12.95 24.56
C LEU A 153 -3.10 14.39 24.06
N TYR A 154 -4.16 15.16 24.27
CA TYR A 154 -4.23 16.58 23.94
C TYR A 154 -4.22 17.45 25.19
N PRO A 155 -3.82 18.72 25.08
CA PRO A 155 -4.05 19.70 26.15
C PRO A 155 -5.54 19.73 26.51
N GLY A 156 -5.86 19.40 27.77
CA GLY A 156 -7.24 19.27 28.27
C GLY A 156 -7.77 17.84 28.35
N THR A 157 -7.03 16.83 27.89
CA THR A 157 -7.38 15.42 28.12
C THR A 157 -7.29 15.08 29.60
N THR A 158 -8.36 14.52 30.15
CA THR A 158 -8.43 14.11 31.56
C THR A 158 -8.11 12.63 31.75
N LEU A 159 -7.78 12.21 32.98
CA LEU A 159 -7.57 10.80 33.31
C LEU A 159 -8.80 9.94 32.95
N LYS A 160 -10.02 10.46 33.17
CA LYS A 160 -11.26 9.76 32.84
C LYS A 160 -11.39 9.49 31.33
N ASP A 161 -10.93 10.41 30.49
CA ASP A 161 -10.93 10.21 29.04
C ASP A 161 -9.97 9.08 28.65
N VAL A 162 -8.79 9.04 29.27
CA VAL A 162 -7.80 7.96 29.07
C VAL A 162 -8.35 6.62 29.53
N GLU A 163 -8.95 6.56 30.72
CA GLU A 163 -9.58 5.35 31.24
C GLU A 163 -10.69 4.85 30.33
N LYS A 164 -11.54 5.76 29.84
CA LYS A 164 -12.59 5.42 28.87
C LYS A 164 -12.02 4.80 27.60
N VAL A 165 -10.98 5.40 27.03
CA VAL A 165 -10.29 4.85 25.85
C VAL A 165 -9.69 3.47 26.17
N TYR A 166 -9.01 3.34 27.30
CA TYR A 166 -8.32 2.11 27.70
C TYR A 166 -9.27 0.96 27.98
N TYR A 167 -10.37 1.19 28.70
CA TYR A 167 -11.29 0.12 29.08
C TYR A 167 -12.34 -0.17 28.00
N GLU A 168 -12.77 0.82 27.21
CA GLU A 168 -13.88 0.62 26.27
C GLU A 168 -13.43 0.45 24.81
N GLN A 169 -12.40 1.18 24.37
CA GLN A 169 -12.03 1.25 22.96
C GLN A 169 -10.89 0.29 22.62
N ILE A 170 -9.86 0.20 23.47
CA ILE A 170 -8.73 -0.71 23.26
C ILE A 170 -9.17 -2.18 23.07
N PRO A 171 -10.08 -2.75 23.89
CA PRO A 171 -10.50 -4.14 23.71
C PRO A 171 -11.24 -4.35 22.38
N LYS A 172 -12.06 -3.39 21.96
CA LYS A 172 -12.81 -3.44 20.68
C LYS A 172 -11.84 -3.42 19.51
N ILE A 173 -10.91 -2.48 19.50
CA ILE A 173 -9.94 -2.33 18.41
C ILE A 173 -8.96 -3.50 18.38
N THR A 174 -8.55 -4.00 19.54
CA THR A 174 -7.73 -5.21 19.63
C THR A 174 -8.49 -6.39 19.03
N LYS A 175 -9.78 -6.57 19.36
CA LYS A 175 -10.60 -7.63 18.79
C LYS A 175 -10.79 -7.47 17.28
N GLU A 176 -11.07 -6.26 16.79
CA GLU A 176 -11.19 -5.96 15.37
C GLU A 176 -9.87 -6.18 14.62
N TYR A 177 -8.74 -5.71 15.16
CA TYR A 177 -7.41 -5.96 14.60
C TYR A 177 -7.08 -7.45 14.58
N ILE A 178 -7.32 -8.17 15.68
CA ILE A 178 -7.13 -9.62 15.74
C ILE A 178 -8.04 -10.29 14.71
N GLN A 179 -9.31 -9.90 14.57
CA GLN A 179 -10.23 -10.52 13.63
C GLN A 179 -9.94 -10.19 12.17
N LEU A 180 -9.50 -8.96 11.87
CA LEU A 180 -9.23 -8.51 10.51
C LEU A 180 -7.82 -8.87 10.07
N VAL A 181 -6.82 -8.72 10.94
CA VAL A 181 -5.40 -8.83 10.58
C VAL A 181 -4.81 -10.19 10.95
N LEU A 182 -5.12 -10.73 12.14
CA LEU A 182 -4.52 -12.00 12.60
C LEU A 182 -5.38 -13.24 12.29
N LYS A 183 -6.70 -13.11 12.32
CA LYS A 183 -7.69 -14.17 12.04
C LYS A 183 -8.47 -13.92 10.74
N GLY A 184 -8.19 -12.82 10.05
CA GLY A 184 -8.97 -12.39 8.89
C GLY A 184 -8.74 -13.31 7.70
N LYS A 185 -9.75 -13.38 6.83
CA LYS A 185 -9.75 -14.06 5.52
C LYS A 185 -8.73 -13.46 4.52
N PHE A 186 -7.74 -12.70 4.99
CA PHE A 186 -6.64 -12.26 4.15
C PHE A 186 -5.67 -13.43 4.04
N LYS A 187 -5.40 -13.87 2.80
CA LYS A 187 -4.27 -14.77 2.55
C LYS A 187 -3.00 -14.05 3.02
N ILE A 188 -2.56 -14.35 4.24
CA ILE A 188 -1.22 -14.03 4.68
C ILE A 188 -0.34 -14.96 3.86
N PHE A 189 0.24 -14.42 2.79
CA PHE A 189 1.10 -15.20 1.94
C PHE A 189 2.41 -15.46 2.67
N ASP A 190 2.73 -16.74 2.85
CA ASP A 190 4.03 -17.20 3.31
C ASP A 190 5.14 -16.64 2.39
N THR A 191 6.35 -16.51 2.93
CA THR A 191 7.55 -16.13 2.19
C THR A 191 7.78 -17.13 1.05
N ARG A 192 7.26 -16.84 -0.15
CA ARG A 192 7.58 -17.62 -1.35
C ARG A 192 9.04 -17.38 -1.68
N GLY A 193 9.89 -18.39 -1.48
CA GLY A 193 11.35 -18.31 -1.61
C GLY A 193 11.91 -17.88 -2.97
N ASN A 194 11.07 -17.54 -3.95
CA ASN A 194 11.47 -17.02 -5.26
C ASN A 194 10.53 -15.92 -5.81
N ILE A 195 9.75 -15.25 -4.94
CA ILE A 195 8.67 -14.34 -5.37
C ILE A 195 9.11 -13.25 -6.36
N ARG A 196 10.33 -12.73 -6.22
CA ARG A 196 10.88 -11.68 -7.10
C ARG A 196 11.10 -12.19 -8.52
N ARG A 197 11.72 -13.36 -8.63
CA ARG A 197 11.97 -14.06 -9.90
C ARG A 197 10.64 -14.43 -10.56
N ASP A 198 9.73 -15.02 -9.80
CA ASP A 198 8.44 -15.49 -10.32
C ASP A 198 7.61 -14.32 -10.84
N ARG A 199 7.60 -13.20 -10.11
CA ARG A 199 7.02 -11.93 -10.55
C ARG A 199 7.67 -11.39 -11.81
N GLU A 200 9.00 -11.36 -11.88
CA GLU A 200 9.71 -10.89 -13.08
C GLU A 200 9.32 -11.73 -14.31
N TRP A 201 9.33 -13.05 -14.18
CA TRP A 201 8.97 -13.97 -15.25
C TRP A 201 7.51 -13.83 -15.67
N TYR A 202 6.60 -13.64 -14.71
CA TYR A 202 5.20 -13.35 -15.00
C TYR A 202 5.04 -12.11 -15.88
N TRP A 203 5.73 -11.01 -15.56
CA TRP A 203 5.63 -9.77 -16.34
C TRP A 203 6.31 -9.87 -17.71
N LEU A 204 7.46 -10.55 -17.82
CA LEU A 204 8.08 -10.83 -19.12
C LEU A 204 7.12 -11.61 -20.02
N TRP A 205 6.45 -12.62 -19.47
CA TRP A 205 5.44 -13.40 -20.19
C TRP A 205 4.21 -12.56 -20.56
N LYS A 206 3.72 -11.73 -19.64
CA LYS A 206 2.59 -10.83 -19.87
C LYS A 206 2.86 -9.83 -20.99
N HIS A 207 4.12 -9.44 -21.19
CA HIS A 207 4.59 -8.59 -22.28
C HIS A 207 5.02 -9.36 -23.54
N GLY A 208 4.63 -10.63 -23.68
CA GLY A 208 4.78 -11.40 -24.92
C GLY A 208 6.04 -12.26 -25.00
N MET A 209 6.90 -12.28 -23.99
CA MET A 209 8.05 -13.18 -23.98
C MET A 209 7.59 -14.63 -23.74
N GLY A 210 7.83 -15.52 -24.71
CA GLY A 210 7.51 -16.94 -24.53
C GLY A 210 8.34 -17.61 -23.44
N HIS A 211 7.82 -18.67 -22.81
CA HIS A 211 8.51 -19.45 -21.76
C HIS A 211 9.92 -19.89 -22.16
N THR A 212 10.13 -20.26 -23.42
CA THR A 212 11.45 -20.62 -23.96
C THR A 212 12.41 -19.42 -23.99
N GLY A 213 11.91 -18.23 -24.34
CA GLY A 213 12.71 -17.00 -24.34
C GLY A 213 13.16 -16.62 -22.92
N ILE A 214 12.23 -16.73 -21.95
CA ILE A 214 12.55 -16.51 -20.54
C ILE A 214 13.58 -17.56 -20.07
N SER A 215 13.35 -18.85 -20.32
CA SER A 215 14.30 -19.91 -19.94
C SER A 215 15.71 -19.70 -20.51
N LYS A 216 15.85 -19.26 -21.76
CA LYS A 216 17.16 -18.94 -22.35
C LYS A 216 17.84 -17.71 -21.74
N LYS A 217 17.08 -16.78 -21.16
CA LYS A 217 17.60 -15.58 -20.48
C LYS A 217 18.28 -15.92 -19.15
N TYR A 218 17.90 -17.01 -18.48
CA TYR A 218 18.44 -17.40 -17.17
C TYR A 218 19.21 -18.73 -17.25
N LYS A 219 20.42 -18.77 -16.69
CA LYS A 219 21.24 -19.99 -16.69
C LYS A 219 20.56 -21.11 -15.88
N TYR A 220 20.65 -22.34 -16.37
CA TYR A 220 20.20 -23.56 -15.69
C TYR A 220 18.69 -23.64 -15.36
N ILE A 221 17.84 -22.91 -16.09
CA ILE A 221 16.38 -22.94 -15.91
C ILE A 221 15.72 -23.64 -17.12
N THR A 222 14.85 -24.61 -16.86
CA THR A 222 14.07 -25.29 -17.90
C THR A 222 12.82 -24.49 -18.29
N LYS A 223 12.36 -24.62 -19.53
CA LYS A 223 11.07 -24.08 -19.98
C LYS A 223 9.92 -24.48 -19.05
N GLN A 224 9.91 -25.73 -18.60
CA GLN A 224 8.88 -26.26 -17.70
C GLN A 224 8.92 -25.58 -16.33
N GLY A 225 10.13 -25.32 -15.80
CA GLY A 225 10.29 -24.58 -14.54
C GLY A 225 9.76 -23.14 -14.63
N VAL A 226 9.99 -22.46 -15.75
CA VAL A 226 9.40 -21.12 -15.98
C VAL A 226 7.88 -21.19 -16.01
N TYR A 227 7.31 -22.15 -16.75
CA TYR A 227 5.86 -22.33 -16.82
C TYR A 227 5.24 -22.55 -15.43
N GLN A 228 5.79 -23.48 -14.64
CA GLN A 228 5.31 -23.78 -13.30
C GLN A 228 5.41 -22.57 -12.36
N ALA A 229 6.50 -21.81 -12.43
CA ALA A 229 6.68 -20.59 -11.64
C ALA A 229 5.62 -19.52 -12.00
N ILE A 230 5.36 -19.31 -13.29
CA ILE A 230 4.34 -18.36 -13.76
C ILE A 230 2.94 -18.79 -13.34
N GLU A 231 2.59 -20.06 -13.49
CA GLU A 231 1.27 -20.57 -13.06
C GLU A 231 1.10 -20.48 -11.54
N SER A 232 2.13 -20.82 -10.77
CA SER A 232 2.13 -20.61 -9.32
C SER A 232 1.95 -19.14 -8.96
N TYR A 233 2.61 -18.23 -9.69
CA TYR A 233 2.45 -16.79 -9.50
C TYR A 233 1.04 -16.30 -9.85
N LYS A 234 0.42 -16.79 -10.92
CA LYS A 234 -0.97 -16.44 -11.27
C LYS A 234 -1.95 -16.79 -10.15
N GLN A 235 -1.76 -17.95 -9.50
CA GLN A 235 -2.58 -18.35 -8.35
C GLN A 235 -2.46 -17.38 -7.16
N LEU A 236 -1.34 -16.66 -7.02
CA LEU A 236 -1.17 -15.61 -6.01
C LEU A 236 -2.09 -14.41 -6.27
N LEU A 237 -2.37 -14.10 -7.53
CA LEU A 237 -3.14 -12.93 -7.96
C LEU A 237 -4.65 -13.16 -7.84
N THR A 238 -5.08 -14.43 -7.73
CA THR A 238 -6.49 -14.78 -7.57
C THR A 238 -6.94 -14.53 -6.12
N PRO A 239 -8.08 -13.83 -5.91
CA PRO A 239 -8.63 -13.56 -4.57
C PRO A 239 -8.68 -14.81 -3.66
#